data_AF-A0A2E9K549-F1
#
_entry.id   AF-A0A2E9K549-F1
#
_cell.length_a   1.000
_cell.length_b   1.000
_cell.length_c   1.000
_cell.angle_alpha   90.00
_cell.angle_beta   90.00
_cell.angle_gamma   90.00
#
_symmetry.space_group_name_H-M   'P 1'
#
loop_
_entity.id
_entity.type
_entity.pdbx_description
1 polymer ?
#
loop_
_entity_poly.entity_id
_entity_poly.type
_entity_poly.pdbx_seq_one_letter_code
_entity_poly.pdbx_strand_id
1 'polypeptide(L)'
;MLAFSIIAVLVLILIFFVLKVQSLQKLVNSNKHLAKQNASKANSAFVNLSTTAKSLQQIFIERVESASSKGLISGKKYDVLILIVSSSAKIIFDNCEKGHSIEEGLNIALRDTELSMEDIKSFMQEQPNDVRISWVKNTADGFIKACDLMTSGLLAPRASSSASE
;
A
#
# COMPACT_ATOMS: atom_id res chain seq x y z
N MET A 1 -41.63 46.47 -38.26
CA MET A 1 -40.53 45.70 -38.90
C MET A 1 -39.38 45.47 -37.90
N LEU A 2 -38.74 46.52 -37.38
CA LEU A 2 -37.57 46.43 -36.49
C LEU A 2 -37.83 45.69 -35.16
N ALA A 3 -38.96 45.98 -34.50
CA ALA A 3 -39.36 45.29 -33.25
C ALA A 3 -39.59 43.78 -33.43
N PHE A 4 -40.23 43.36 -34.52
CA PHE A 4 -40.45 41.94 -34.83
C PHE A 4 -39.14 41.19 -35.10
N SER A 5 -38.15 41.85 -35.71
CA SER A 5 -36.82 41.29 -35.93
C SER A 5 -36.05 41.10 -34.63
N ILE A 6 -36.12 42.07 -33.70
CA ILE A 6 -35.49 41.98 -32.37
C ILE A 6 -36.10 40.83 -31.56
N ILE A 7 -37.43 40.68 -31.60
CA ILE A 7 -38.14 39.58 -30.92
C ILE A 7 -37.69 38.23 -31.47
N ALA A 8 -37.57 38.07 -32.79
CA ALA A 8 -37.12 36.82 -33.40
C ALA A 8 -35.69 36.44 -32.96
N VAL A 9 -34.78 37.42 -32.88
CA VAL A 9 -33.39 37.19 -32.40
C VAL A 9 -33.38 36.80 -30.92
N LEU A 10 -34.17 37.46 -30.08
CA LEU A 10 -34.29 37.10 -28.65
C LEU A 10 -34.78 35.67 -28.45
N VAL A 11 -35.74 35.22 -29.26
CA VAL A 11 -36.24 33.83 -29.22
C VAL A 11 -35.13 32.84 -29.59
N LEU A 12 -34.35 33.10 -30.63
CA LEU A 12 -33.23 32.24 -31.02
C LEU A 12 -32.15 32.15 -29.94
N ILE A 13 -31.83 33.29 -29.29
CA ILE A 13 -30.88 33.33 -28.17
C ILE A 13 -31.38 32.47 -27.00
N LEU A 14 -32.67 32.58 -26.64
CA LEU A 14 -33.26 31.76 -25.58
C LEU A 14 -33.16 30.27 -25.89
N ILE A 15 -33.46 29.85 -27.12
CA ILE A 15 -33.33 28.45 -27.55
C ILE A 15 -31.88 27.98 -27.42
N PHE A 16 -30.91 28.78 -27.90
CA PHE A 16 -29.49 28.44 -27.78
C PHE A 16 -29.05 28.29 -26.33
N PHE A 17 -29.47 29.21 -25.45
CA PHE A 17 -29.17 29.12 -24.02
C PHE A 17 -29.76 27.86 -23.39
N VAL A 18 -31.01 27.52 -23.69
CA VAL A 18 -31.64 26.30 -23.20
C VAL A 18 -30.87 25.06 -23.64
N LEU A 19 -30.50 24.96 -24.93
CA LEU A 19 -29.71 23.83 -25.45
C LEU A 19 -28.33 23.72 -24.78
N LYS A 20 -27.66 24.86 -24.53
CA LYS A 20 -26.38 24.89 -23.83
C LYS A 20 -26.51 24.48 -22.36
N VAL A 21 -27.53 24.96 -21.65
CA VAL A 21 -27.79 24.59 -20.25
C VAL A 21 -28.08 23.09 -20.14
N GLN A 22 -28.91 22.54 -21.02
CA GLN A 22 -29.20 21.09 -21.05
C GLN A 22 -27.93 20.26 -21.31
N SER A 23 -27.09 20.70 -22.25
CA SER A 23 -25.83 20.02 -22.56
C SER A 23 -24.87 20.04 -21.37
N LEU A 24 -24.74 21.18 -20.69
CA LEU A 24 -23.91 21.32 -19.49
C LEU A 24 -24.45 20.50 -18.32
N GLN A 25 -25.77 20.49 -18.09
CA GLN A 25 -26.39 19.66 -17.06
C GLN A 25 -26.14 18.16 -17.31
N LYS A 26 -26.23 17.71 -18.56
CA LYS A 26 -25.92 16.32 -18.92
C LYS A 26 -24.46 15.97 -18.61
N LEU A 27 -23.52 16.87 -18.92
CA LEU A 27 -22.10 16.68 -18.62
C LEU A 27 -21.83 16.66 -17.11
N VAL A 28 -22.43 17.58 -16.33
CA VAL A 28 -22.33 17.61 -14.87
C VAL A 28 -22.86 16.32 -14.25
N ASN A 29 -24.03 15.85 -14.70
CA ASN A 29 -24.62 14.61 -14.20
C ASN A 29 -23.72 13.42 -14.53
N SER A 30 -23.20 13.32 -15.76
CA SER A 30 -22.26 12.26 -16.15
C SER A 30 -20.99 12.28 -15.28
N ASN A 31 -20.37 13.45 -15.09
CA ASN A 31 -19.20 13.59 -14.22
C ASN A 31 -19.50 13.22 -12.76
N LYS A 32 -20.67 13.58 -12.23
CA LYS A 32 -21.10 13.18 -10.89
C LYS A 32 -21.23 11.67 -10.77
N HIS A 33 -21.79 11.00 -11.77
CA HIS A 33 -21.88 9.54 -11.80
C HIS A 33 -20.49 8.88 -11.87
N LEU A 34 -19.61 9.39 -12.72
CA LEU A 34 -18.22 8.92 -12.81
C LEU A 34 -17.46 9.11 -11.51
N ALA A 35 -17.58 10.28 -10.88
CA ALA A 35 -16.96 10.57 -9.58
C ALA A 35 -17.45 9.60 -8.49
N LYS A 36 -18.78 9.37 -8.41
CA LYS A 36 -19.37 8.40 -7.47
C LYS A 36 -18.88 6.97 -7.73
N GLN A 37 -18.86 6.56 -9.00
CA GLN A 37 -18.39 5.23 -9.38
C GLN A 37 -16.91 5.05 -9.04
N ASN A 38 -16.08 6.06 -9.31
CA ASN A 38 -14.66 6.03 -9.01
C ASN A 38 -14.41 5.97 -7.49
N ALA A 39 -15.16 6.76 -6.71
CA ALA A 39 -15.09 6.72 -5.24
C ALA A 39 -15.48 5.34 -4.69
N SER A 40 -16.55 4.74 -5.20
CA SER A 40 -16.96 3.38 -4.81
C SER A 40 -15.90 2.35 -5.14
N LYS A 41 -15.32 2.40 -6.35
CA LYS A 41 -14.24 1.50 -6.78
C LYS A 41 -12.99 1.66 -5.92
N ALA A 42 -12.58 2.90 -5.64
CA ALA A 42 -11.47 3.20 -4.76
C ALA A 42 -11.72 2.62 -3.36
N ASN A 43 -12.91 2.84 -2.78
CA ASN A 43 -13.27 2.29 -1.48
C ASN A 43 -13.21 0.75 -1.45
N SER A 44 -13.75 0.07 -2.46
CA SER A 44 -13.64 -1.38 -2.57
C SER A 44 -12.19 -1.86 -2.68
N ALA A 45 -11.36 -1.16 -3.46
CA ALA A 45 -9.93 -1.46 -3.57
C ALA A 45 -9.20 -1.27 -2.23
N PHE A 46 -9.51 -0.22 -1.47
CA PHE A 46 -8.97 0.01 -0.12
C PHE A 46 -9.37 -1.08 0.87
N VAL A 47 -10.64 -1.49 0.88
CA VAL A 47 -11.12 -2.58 1.74
C VAL A 47 -10.42 -3.90 1.40
N ASN A 48 -10.27 -4.19 0.10
CA ASN A 48 -9.56 -5.39 -0.35
C ASN A 48 -8.08 -5.33 0.04
N LEU A 49 -7.41 -4.19 -0.18
CA LEU A 49 -6.01 -4.00 0.20
C LEU A 49 -5.81 -4.17 1.71
N SER A 50 -6.67 -3.59 2.54
CA SER A 50 -6.61 -3.73 4.00
C SER A 50 -6.75 -5.20 4.42
N THR A 51 -7.70 -5.91 3.82
CA THR A 51 -7.92 -7.34 4.08
C THR A 51 -6.70 -8.16 3.66
N THR A 52 -6.19 -7.96 2.44
CA THR A 52 -5.02 -8.67 1.92
C THR A 52 -3.76 -8.39 2.74
N ALA A 53 -3.53 -7.13 3.11
CA ALA A 53 -2.38 -6.75 3.93
C ALA A 53 -2.42 -7.42 5.31
N LYS A 54 -3.60 -7.53 5.94
CA LYS A 54 -3.77 -8.27 7.20
C LYS A 54 -3.54 -9.77 7.03
N SER A 55 -4.04 -10.37 5.95
CA SER A 55 -3.78 -11.78 5.66
C SER A 55 -2.29 -12.05 5.43
N LEU A 56 -1.59 -11.18 4.71
CA LEU A 56 -0.13 -11.29 4.52
C LEU A 56 0.62 -11.13 5.84
N GLN A 57 0.26 -10.13 6.66
CA GLN A 57 0.81 -9.96 8.00
C GLN A 57 0.67 -11.25 8.82
N GLN A 58 -0.52 -11.86 8.84
CA GLN A 58 -0.75 -13.09 9.59
C GLN A 58 0.13 -14.23 9.07
N ILE A 59 0.22 -14.41 7.76
CA ILE A 59 1.11 -15.41 7.14
C ILE A 59 2.57 -15.19 7.57
N PHE A 60 3.03 -13.94 7.57
CA PHE A 60 4.40 -13.60 7.96
C PHE A 60 4.65 -13.88 9.45
N ILE A 61 3.72 -13.51 10.33
CA ILE A 61 3.79 -13.80 11.77
C ILE A 61 3.87 -15.31 12.00
N GLU A 62 2.96 -16.08 11.41
CA GLU A 62 2.91 -17.55 11.57
C GLU A 62 4.22 -18.21 11.14
N ARG A 63 4.86 -17.72 10.06
CA ARG A 63 6.17 -18.22 9.61
C ARG A 63 7.28 -17.90 10.61
N VAL A 64 7.30 -16.69 11.17
CA VAL A 64 8.31 -16.28 12.16
C VAL A 64 8.13 -17.04 13.47
N GLU A 65 6.90 -17.19 13.97
CA GLU A 65 6.59 -17.97 15.17
C GLU A 65 6.90 -19.46 14.97
N SER A 66 6.57 -20.02 13.81
CA SER A 66 6.94 -21.41 13.47
C SER A 66 8.46 -21.60 13.44
N ALA A 67 9.22 -20.66 12.87
CA ALA A 67 10.67 -20.72 12.87
C ALA A 67 11.26 -20.59 14.28
N SER A 68 10.67 -19.71 15.12
CA SER A 68 11.07 -19.50 16.51
C SER A 68 10.85 -20.74 17.37
N SER A 69 9.66 -21.35 17.28
CA SER A 69 9.33 -22.61 17.98
C SER A 69 10.22 -23.79 17.59
N LYS A 70 10.78 -23.78 16.37
CA LYS A 70 11.78 -24.75 15.89
C LYS A 70 13.22 -24.40 16.24
N GLY A 71 13.46 -23.27 16.92
CA GLY A 71 14.79 -22.78 17.28
C GLY A 71 15.62 -22.25 16.11
N LEU A 72 15.00 -21.94 14.96
CA LEU A 72 15.69 -21.45 13.76
C LEU A 72 16.01 -19.95 13.83
N ILE A 73 15.28 -19.21 14.67
CA ILE A 73 15.49 -17.80 14.96
C ILE A 73 15.26 -17.56 16.45
N SER A 74 16.08 -16.73 17.08
CA SER A 74 15.98 -16.43 18.51
C SER A 74 16.62 -15.08 18.86
N GLY A 75 16.31 -14.60 20.08
CA GLY A 75 16.82 -13.36 20.64
C GLY A 75 16.51 -12.14 19.77
N LYS A 76 17.47 -11.21 19.68
CA LYS A 76 17.29 -9.92 19.01
C LYS A 76 16.85 -10.02 17.54
N LYS A 77 17.25 -11.08 16.81
CA LYS A 77 16.82 -11.31 15.42
C LYS A 77 15.33 -11.63 15.33
N TYR A 78 14.82 -12.41 16.28
CA TYR A 78 13.40 -12.66 16.41
C TYR A 78 12.65 -11.37 16.73
N ASP A 79 13.11 -10.61 17.74
CA ASP A 79 12.44 -9.38 18.18
C ASP A 79 12.32 -8.33 17.06
N VAL A 80 13.39 -8.13 16.29
CA VAL A 80 13.38 -7.22 15.13
C VAL A 80 12.43 -7.72 14.06
N LEU A 81 12.52 -9.00 13.69
CA LEU A 81 11.71 -9.52 12.59
C LEU A 81 10.23 -9.58 12.96
N ILE A 82 9.89 -10.01 14.17
CA ILE A 82 8.50 -10.08 14.63
C ILE A 82 7.87 -8.69 14.68
N LEU A 83 8.62 -7.65 15.08
CA LEU A 83 8.17 -6.27 15.02
C LEU A 83 7.84 -5.83 13.59
N ILE A 84 8.76 -6.08 12.65
CA ILE A 84 8.59 -5.70 11.23
C ILE A 84 7.34 -6.37 10.65
N VAL A 85 7.18 -7.69 10.84
CA VAL A 85 6.04 -8.40 10.25
C VAL A 85 4.73 -8.08 10.97
N SER A 86 4.75 -7.85 12.29
CA SER A 86 3.54 -7.52 13.08
C SER A 86 3.04 -6.09 12.84
N SER A 87 3.89 -5.21 12.35
CA SER A 87 3.51 -3.86 11.92
C SER A 87 3.23 -3.75 10.42
N SER A 88 3.43 -4.84 9.67
CA SER A 88 3.46 -4.79 8.20
C SER A 88 2.16 -4.31 7.57
N ALA A 89 0.98 -4.75 8.02
CA ALA A 89 -0.28 -4.29 7.42
C ALA A 89 -0.51 -2.78 7.63
N LYS A 90 -0.16 -2.27 8.82
CA LYS A 90 -0.26 -0.84 9.12
C LYS A 90 0.69 -0.02 8.25
N ILE A 91 1.94 -0.47 8.11
CA ILE A 91 2.96 0.19 7.27
C ILE A 91 2.53 0.21 5.80
N ILE A 92 2.02 -0.91 5.27
CA ILE A 92 1.50 -0.99 3.90
C ILE A 92 0.33 -0.03 3.71
N PHE A 93 -0.57 0.04 4.69
CA PHE A 93 -1.74 0.91 4.63
C PHE A 93 -1.35 2.39 4.68
N ASP A 94 -0.46 2.78 5.60
CA ASP A 94 0.02 4.15 5.72
C ASP A 94 0.80 4.60 4.47
N ASN A 95 1.55 3.71 3.83
CA ASN A 95 2.20 4.00 2.55
C ASN A 95 1.20 4.26 1.43
N CYS A 96 0.17 3.40 1.29
CA CYS A 96 -0.82 3.51 0.23
C CYS A 96 -1.85 4.63 0.43
N GLU A 97 -2.24 4.92 1.67
CA GLU A 97 -3.27 5.92 1.99
C GLU A 97 -2.67 7.31 2.21
N LYS A 98 -1.59 7.41 2.99
CA LYS A 98 -1.01 8.69 3.45
C LYS A 98 0.25 9.08 2.70
N GLY A 99 0.78 8.19 1.86
CA GLY A 99 2.04 8.41 1.14
C GLY A 99 3.26 8.40 2.07
N HIS A 100 3.15 7.86 3.28
CA HIS A 100 4.29 7.73 4.19
C HIS A 100 5.32 6.77 3.61
N SER A 101 6.60 7.05 3.84
CA SER A 101 7.67 6.09 3.61
C SER A 101 7.58 4.89 4.55
N ILE A 102 8.21 3.78 4.17
CA ILE A 102 8.32 2.58 5.02
C ILE A 102 9.11 2.92 6.29
N GLU A 103 10.14 3.75 6.19
CA GLU A 103 10.94 4.20 7.35
C GLU A 103 10.12 4.99 8.36
N GLU A 104 9.22 5.88 7.92
CA GLU A 104 8.29 6.58 8.82
C GLU A 104 7.35 5.60 9.51
N GLY A 105 6.81 4.62 8.77
CA GLY A 105 5.98 3.56 9.33
C GLY A 105 6.70 2.73 10.39
N LEU A 106 7.97 2.38 10.14
CA LEU A 106 8.82 1.66 11.09
C LEU A 106 9.15 2.51 12.32
N ASN A 107 9.47 3.79 12.14
CA ASN A 107 9.69 4.71 13.27
C ASN A 107 8.46 4.82 14.16
N ILE A 108 7.26 4.80 13.59
CA ILE A 108 6.01 4.78 14.36
C ILE A 108 5.86 3.44 15.09
N ALA A 109 6.19 2.32 14.46
CA ALA A 109 6.12 0.99 15.08
C ALA A 109 7.12 0.81 16.23
N LEU A 110 8.28 1.47 16.16
CA LEU A 110 9.33 1.38 17.17
C LEU A 110 9.04 2.17 18.45
N ARG A 111 8.10 3.14 18.44
CA ARG A 111 7.88 4.09 19.55
C ARG A 111 7.64 3.44 20.91
N ASP A 112 6.96 2.30 20.92
CA ASP A 112 6.55 1.59 22.14
C ASP A 112 7.43 0.35 22.40
N THR A 113 8.62 0.29 21.81
CA THR A 113 9.53 -0.87 21.88
C THR A 113 10.92 -0.46 22.34
N GLU A 114 11.69 -1.41 22.88
CA GLU A 114 13.11 -1.20 23.21
C GLU A 114 14.03 -1.24 21.99
N LEU A 115 13.49 -1.57 20.81
CA LEU A 115 14.22 -1.65 19.57
C LEU A 115 14.43 -0.27 18.96
N SER A 116 15.55 -0.09 18.28
CA SER A 116 15.92 1.12 17.57
C SER A 116 15.90 0.92 16.05
N MET A 117 15.90 2.02 15.30
CA MET A 117 16.05 1.96 13.85
C MET A 117 17.41 1.40 13.44
N GLU A 118 18.44 1.60 14.27
CA GLU A 118 19.78 1.06 14.10
C GLU A 118 19.78 -0.48 14.19
N ASP A 119 18.91 -1.06 15.02
CA ASP A 119 18.74 -2.52 15.11
C ASP A 119 18.14 -3.09 13.83
N ILE A 120 17.13 -2.41 13.26
CA ILE A 120 16.56 -2.77 11.96
C ILE A 120 17.62 -2.66 10.86
N LYS A 121 18.37 -1.56 10.81
CA LYS A 121 19.44 -1.37 9.81
C LYS A 121 20.50 -2.47 9.91
N SER A 122 20.95 -2.79 11.12
CA SER A 122 21.95 -3.84 11.36
C SER A 122 21.41 -5.21 10.93
N PHE A 123 20.16 -5.52 11.29
CA PHE A 123 19.48 -6.74 10.84
C PHE A 123 19.39 -6.83 9.31
N MET A 124 19.04 -5.73 8.64
CA MET A 124 18.92 -5.68 7.18
C MET A 124 20.25 -5.82 6.45
N GLN A 125 21.38 -5.40 7.04
CA GLN A 125 22.71 -5.60 6.45
C GLN A 125 23.08 -7.08 6.34
N GLU A 126 22.66 -7.90 7.31
CA GLU A 126 22.90 -9.35 7.33
C GLU A 126 22.00 -10.13 6.37
N GLN A 127 20.95 -9.50 5.82
CA GLN A 127 20.01 -10.18 4.92
C GLN A 127 20.61 -10.46 3.54
N PRO A 128 20.13 -11.50 2.82
CA PRO A 128 20.50 -11.75 1.43
C PRO A 128 20.24 -10.55 0.51
N ASN A 129 20.96 -10.49 -0.61
CA ASN A 129 20.91 -9.35 -1.52
C ASN A 129 19.50 -9.04 -2.03
N ASP A 130 18.72 -10.07 -2.33
CA ASP A 130 17.36 -9.92 -2.87
C ASP A 130 16.39 -9.27 -1.87
N VAL A 131 16.58 -9.53 -0.58
CA VAL A 131 15.84 -8.87 0.51
C VAL A 131 16.22 -7.40 0.56
N ARG A 132 17.53 -7.09 0.57
CA ARG A 132 18.03 -5.71 0.65
C ARG A 132 17.57 -4.88 -0.54
N ILE A 133 17.66 -5.41 -1.77
CA ILE A 133 17.21 -4.72 -2.99
C ILE A 133 15.71 -4.41 -2.90
N SER A 134 14.91 -5.34 -2.41
CA SER A 134 13.46 -5.14 -2.27
C SER A 134 13.14 -4.09 -1.20
N TRP A 135 13.87 -4.10 -0.08
CA TRP A 135 13.73 -3.16 1.02
C TRP A 135 14.07 -1.71 0.64
N VAL A 136 15.20 -1.50 -0.05
CA VAL A 136 15.70 -0.16 -0.41
C VAL A 136 14.75 0.59 -1.36
N LYS A 137 13.85 -0.11 -2.06
CA LYS A 137 12.83 0.53 -2.91
C LYS A 137 11.87 1.43 -2.12
N ASN A 138 11.71 1.23 -0.81
CA ASN A 138 10.88 2.06 0.05
C ASN A 138 9.43 2.26 -0.45
N THR A 139 8.86 1.19 -1.03
CA THR A 139 7.48 1.13 -1.53
C THR A 139 6.76 -0.05 -0.89
N ALA A 140 5.42 -0.01 -0.84
CA ALA A 140 4.62 -1.13 -0.31
C ALA A 140 4.97 -2.48 -0.97
N ASP A 141 5.09 -2.54 -2.30
CA ASP A 141 5.45 -3.77 -3.02
C ASP A 141 6.86 -4.27 -2.63
N GLY A 142 7.85 -3.38 -2.60
CA GLY A 142 9.21 -3.71 -2.18
C GLY A 142 9.27 -4.23 -0.74
N PHE A 143 8.51 -3.62 0.16
CA PHE A 143 8.41 -4.02 1.56
C PHE A 143 7.69 -5.37 1.73
N ILE A 144 6.56 -5.59 1.04
CA ILE A 144 5.86 -6.89 1.04
C ILE A 144 6.80 -7.99 0.57
N LYS A 145 7.51 -7.76 -0.53
CA LYS A 145 8.48 -8.72 -1.08
C LYS A 145 9.63 -8.98 -0.11
N ALA A 146 10.14 -7.95 0.55
CA ALA A 146 11.18 -8.12 1.57
C ALA A 146 10.67 -8.99 2.74
N CYS A 147 9.49 -8.72 3.28
CA CYS A 147 8.87 -9.52 4.34
C CYS A 147 8.65 -10.98 3.91
N ASP A 148 8.17 -11.20 2.69
CA ASP A 148 7.97 -12.56 2.16
C ASP A 148 9.28 -13.33 2.03
N LEU A 149 10.32 -12.71 1.47
CA LEU A 149 11.64 -13.33 1.32
C LEU A 149 12.29 -13.63 2.69
N MET A 150 12.23 -12.67 3.63
CA MET A 150 12.76 -12.85 4.98
C MET A 150 12.08 -14.02 5.69
N THR A 151 10.76 -14.09 5.65
CA THR A 151 10.00 -15.13 6.37
C THR A 151 10.04 -16.50 5.70
N SER A 152 10.02 -16.55 4.37
CA SER A 152 10.14 -17.81 3.62
C SER A 152 11.53 -18.44 3.78
N GLY A 153 12.58 -17.61 3.81
CA GLY A 153 13.97 -18.08 4.01
C GLY A 153 14.23 -18.74 5.37
N LEU A 154 13.38 -18.50 6.37
CA LEU A 154 13.52 -19.13 7.70
C LEU A 154 13.09 -20.59 7.72
N LEU A 155 12.14 -20.97 6.87
CA LEU A 155 11.56 -22.32 6.85
C LEU A 155 12.17 -23.20 5.75
N ALA A 156 12.87 -22.59 4.80
CA ALA A 156 13.64 -23.33 3.81
C ALA A 156 14.78 -24.08 4.53
N PRO A 157 14.99 -25.39 4.23
CA PRO A 157 16.22 -26.05 4.62
C PRO A 157 17.37 -25.19 4.10
N ARG A 158 18.28 -24.75 4.98
CA ARG A 158 19.58 -24.28 4.50
C ARG A 158 20.10 -25.41 3.63
N ALA A 159 20.14 -25.21 2.31
CA ALA A 159 21.01 -26.01 1.48
C ALA A 159 22.37 -25.90 2.16
N SER A 160 22.80 -26.99 2.78
CA SER A 160 24.14 -27.09 3.29
C SER A 160 25.03 -26.64 2.14
N SER A 161 25.87 -25.67 2.41
CA SER A 161 27.12 -25.48 1.69
C SER A 161 27.87 -26.81 1.74
N SER A 162 27.52 -27.70 0.82
CA SER A 162 28.15 -28.98 0.54
C SER A 162 28.31 -29.04 -0.97
N ALA A 163 29.58 -29.20 -1.37
CA ALA A 163 30.15 -29.10 -2.72
C ALA A 163 30.47 -27.65 -3.14
N SER A 164 31.73 -27.26 -3.34
CA SER A 164 32.90 -28.04 -3.73
C SER A 164 34.19 -27.26 -3.49
N GLU A 165 35.26 -28.06 -3.31
CA GLU A 165 36.71 -27.78 -3.31
C GLU A 165 37.21 -26.50 -3.98
#